data_AF-A0A9E5GGN7-F1
#
_entry.id   AF-A0A9E5GGN7-F1
#
_cell.length_a   1.000
_cell.length_b   1.000
_cell.length_c   1.000
_cell.angle_alpha   90.00
_cell.angle_beta   90.00
_cell.angle_gamma   90.00
#
_symmetry.space_group_name_H-M   'P 1'
#
loop_
_entity.id
_entity.type
_entity.pdbx_description
1 polymer ?
#
loop_
_entity_poly.entity_id
_entity_poly.type
_entity_poly.pdbx_seq_one_letter_code
_entity_poly.pdbx_strand_id
1 'polypeptide(L)'
;LKDYQVTMDVLQASGNPDVLFEHCLPSFHDLNTAVAQQIHDQFGLKELEVTDEVFRSKHSVVFDEAENRMHTIKAVMVATMTGIL
;
A
#
# COMPACT_ATOMS: atom_id res chain seq x y z
N LEU A 1 8.62 9.27 -10.42
CA LEU A 1 8.37 8.24 -9.38
C LEU A 1 9.66 7.61 -8.88
N LYS A 2 10.64 7.30 -9.74
CA LYS A 2 11.87 6.61 -9.34
C LYS A 2 12.59 7.22 -8.11
N ASP A 3 12.67 8.54 -8.02
CA ASP A 3 13.34 9.23 -6.90
C ASP A 3 12.59 9.12 -5.55
N TYR A 4 11.33 8.69 -5.58
CA TYR A 4 10.45 8.58 -4.41
C TYR A 4 9.79 7.20 -4.31
N GLN A 5 10.27 6.21 -5.06
CA GLN A 5 9.78 4.84 -4.95
C GLN A 5 10.07 4.34 -3.54
N VAL A 6 9.09 3.73 -2.88
CA VAL A 6 9.28 3.17 -1.55
C VAL A 6 10.03 1.84 -1.69
N THR A 7 11.33 1.89 -1.40
CA THR A 7 12.24 0.74 -1.37
C THR A 7 12.65 0.41 0.07
N MET A 8 13.37 -0.71 0.26
CA MET A 8 13.96 -1.00 1.57
C MET A 8 14.93 0.10 2.04
N ASP A 9 15.63 0.77 1.13
CA ASP A 9 16.51 1.89 1.48
C ASP A 9 15.71 3.07 2.06
N VAL A 10 14.50 3.33 1.54
CA VAL A 10 13.59 4.36 2.09
C VAL A 10 13.14 3.97 3.50
N LEU A 11 12.78 2.71 3.73
CA LEU A 11 12.42 2.25 5.07
C LEU A 11 13.61 2.34 6.04
N GLN A 12 14.81 1.95 5.61
CA GLN A 12 16.04 2.06 6.42
C GLN A 12 16.39 3.50 6.75
N ALA A 13 16.19 4.43 5.81
CA ALA A 13 16.44 5.85 6.00
C ALA A 13 15.57 6.49 7.10
N SER A 14 14.45 5.84 7.48
CA SER A 14 13.63 6.28 8.62
C SER A 14 14.37 6.15 9.96
N GLY A 15 15.40 5.30 10.06
CA GLY A 15 16.10 4.99 11.30
C GLY A 15 15.25 4.22 12.33
N ASN A 16 14.04 3.79 11.95
CA ASN A 16 13.11 3.07 12.83
C ASN A 16 13.02 1.59 12.42
N PRO A 17 13.47 0.64 13.26
CA PRO A 17 13.37 -0.79 12.95
C PRO A 17 11.92 -1.30 12.89
N ASP A 18 10.98 -0.57 13.50
CA ASP A 18 9.55 -0.90 13.55
C ASP A 18 8.72 -0.03 12.58
N VAL A 19 9.36 0.55 11.56
CA VAL A 19 8.66 1.31 10.53
C VAL A 19 7.61 0.44 9.84
N LEU A 20 6.42 0.99 9.64
CA LEU A 20 5.35 0.34 8.89
C LEU A 20 5.21 0.98 7.52
N PHE A 21 4.87 0.16 6.54
CA PHE A 21 4.47 0.56 5.21
C PHE A 21 2.97 0.37 5.04
N GLU A 22 2.29 1.44 4.66
CA GLU A 22 0.85 1.51 4.37
C GLU A 22 0.64 1.92 2.91
N HIS A 23 -0.49 1.49 2.34
CA HIS A 23 -0.91 1.79 0.98
C HIS A 23 -2.40 1.44 0.82
N CYS A 24 -3.20 2.41 0.39
CA CYS A 24 -4.67 2.28 0.34
C CYS A 24 -5.23 1.28 -0.68
N LEU A 25 -4.38 0.78 -1.59
CA LEU A 25 -4.65 -0.18 -2.68
C LEU A 25 -5.56 0.36 -3.80
N PRO A 26 -5.48 -0.18 -5.04
CA PRO A 26 -4.52 -1.18 -5.54
C PRO A 26 -3.11 -0.60 -5.70
N SER A 27 -2.08 -1.47 -5.70
CA SER A 27 -0.67 -1.08 -5.84
C SER A 27 -0.01 -1.78 -7.04
N PHE A 28 0.89 -1.10 -7.73
CA PHE A 28 1.75 -1.63 -8.81
C PHE A 28 3.13 -2.00 -8.27
N HIS A 29 3.17 -3.09 -7.51
CA HIS A 29 4.40 -3.64 -6.94
C HIS A 29 4.93 -4.86 -7.71
N ASP A 30 4.20 -5.39 -8.70
CA ASP A 30 4.63 -6.52 -9.54
C ASP A 30 3.94 -6.50 -10.94
N LEU A 31 4.20 -7.53 -11.76
CA LEU A 31 3.65 -7.69 -13.12
C LEU A 31 2.43 -8.64 -13.22
N ASN A 32 1.77 -8.94 -12.10
CA ASN A 32 0.67 -9.93 -12.08
C ASN A 32 -0.66 -9.37 -12.59
N THR A 33 -0.69 -8.13 -13.08
CA THR A 33 -1.88 -7.52 -13.68
C THR A 33 -1.66 -7.16 -15.15
N ALA A 34 -2.72 -7.20 -15.96
CA ALA A 34 -2.67 -6.82 -17.36
C ALA A 34 -2.18 -5.37 -17.55
N VAL A 35 -2.58 -4.47 -16.64
CA VAL A 35 -2.15 -3.06 -16.66
C VAL A 35 -0.66 -2.95 -16.35
N ALA A 36 -0.14 -3.67 -15.35
CA ALA A 36 1.29 -3.67 -15.05
C ALA A 36 2.13 -4.21 -16.22
N GLN A 37 1.66 -5.25 -16.90
CA GLN A 37 2.32 -5.79 -18.11
C GLN A 37 2.36 -4.76 -19.24
N GLN A 38 1.27 -4.03 -19.48
CA GLN A 38 1.24 -2.95 -20.48
C GLN A 38 2.24 -1.83 -20.15
N ILE A 39 2.31 -1.42 -18.88
CA ILE A 39 3.27 -0.41 -18.42
C ILE A 39 4.70 -0.91 -18.61
N HIS A 40 4.96 -2.18 -18.31
CA HIS A 40 6.26 -2.80 -18.53
C HIS A 40 6.65 -2.83 -20.02
N ASP A 41 5.74 -3.20 -20.91
CA ASP A 41 6.03 -3.26 -22.35
C ASP A 41 6.31 -1.87 -22.93
N GLN A 42 5.65 -0.82 -22.40
CA GLN A 42 5.82 0.54 -22.88
C GLN A 42 7.04 1.26 -22.27
N PHE A 43 7.34 1.03 -20.99
CA PHE A 43 8.31 1.81 -20.23
C PHE A 43 9.44 0.98 -19.59
N GLY A 44 9.38 -0.35 -19.67
CA GLY A 44 10.35 -1.25 -19.04
C GLY A 44 10.28 -1.29 -17.51
N LEU A 45 9.19 -0.78 -16.91
CA LEU A 45 9.02 -0.69 -15.46
C LEU A 45 8.32 -1.94 -14.92
N LYS A 46 8.92 -2.59 -13.92
CA LYS A 46 8.35 -3.78 -13.25
C LYS A 46 7.53 -3.45 -12.01
N GLU A 47 7.83 -2.31 -11.40
CA GLU A 47 7.31 -1.80 -10.14
C GLU A 47 7.25 -0.28 -10.28
N LEU A 48 6.28 0.39 -9.65
CA LEU A 48 6.13 1.85 -9.76
C LEU A 48 6.33 2.57 -8.42
N GLU A 49 5.34 2.59 -7.55
CA GLU A 49 5.36 3.39 -6.32
C GLU A 49 6.04 2.68 -5.14
N VAL A 50 6.07 1.36 -5.14
CA VAL A 50 6.69 0.51 -4.11
C VAL A 50 7.29 -0.73 -4.76
N THR A 51 8.36 -1.27 -4.18
CA THR A 51 8.93 -2.55 -4.63
C THR A 51 8.14 -3.74 -4.08
N ASP A 52 8.15 -4.89 -4.77
CA ASP A 52 7.51 -6.12 -4.27
C ASP A 52 8.13 -6.55 -2.93
N GLU A 53 9.43 -6.29 -2.75
CA GLU A 53 10.16 -6.56 -1.53
C GLU A 53 9.55 -5.81 -0.33
N VAL A 54 9.30 -4.50 -0.45
CA VAL A 54 8.65 -3.74 0.61
C VAL A 54 7.20 -4.21 0.81
N PHE A 55 6.45 -4.34 -0.30
CA PHE A 55 5.03 -4.70 -0.28
C PHE A 55 4.77 -6.03 0.43
N ARG A 56 5.66 -7.03 0.27
CA ARG A 56 5.55 -8.36 0.88
C ARG A 56 6.39 -8.52 2.17
N SER A 57 7.07 -7.47 2.61
CA SER A 57 7.89 -7.53 3.83
C SER A 57 7.05 -7.55 5.10
N LYS A 58 7.70 -7.86 6.23
CA LYS A 58 7.12 -7.71 7.58
C LYS A 58 6.72 -6.27 7.95
N HIS A 59 7.20 -5.28 7.20
CA HIS A 59 6.85 -3.87 7.43
C HIS A 59 5.49 -3.52 6.84
N SER A 60 5.01 -4.30 5.88
CA SER A 60 3.75 -4.04 5.17
C SER A 60 2.54 -4.43 6.02
N VAL A 61 1.67 -3.46 6.27
CA VAL A 61 0.37 -3.64 6.96
C VAL A 61 -0.81 -3.28 6.06
N VAL A 62 -0.59 -3.26 4.74
CA VAL A 62 -1.57 -2.81 3.73
C VAL A 62 -2.89 -3.61 3.76
N PHE A 63 -2.85 -4.88 4.16
CA PHE A 63 -4.07 -5.70 4.27
C PHE A 63 -4.84 -5.43 5.56
N ASP A 64 -4.16 -5.14 6.66
CA ASP A 64 -4.80 -4.69 7.90
C ASP A 64 -5.45 -3.30 7.69
N GLU A 65 -4.75 -2.39 7.00
CA GLU A 65 -5.29 -1.09 6.57
C GLU A 65 -6.55 -1.27 5.70
N ALA A 66 -6.49 -2.18 4.72
CA ALA A 66 -7.61 -2.46 3.83
C ALA A 66 -8.82 -3.04 4.59
N GLU A 67 -8.60 -3.96 5.55
CA GLU A 67 -9.68 -4.49 6.41
C GLU A 67 -10.29 -3.38 7.28
N ASN A 68 -9.46 -2.50 7.84
CA ASN A 68 -9.90 -1.39 8.68
C ASN A 68 -10.83 -0.39 7.98
N ARG A 69 -10.89 -0.39 6.63
CA ARG A 69 -11.90 0.36 5.88
C ARG A 69 -13.32 -0.06 6.25
N MET A 70 -13.58 -1.36 6.45
CA MET A 70 -14.91 -1.85 6.84
C MET A 70 -15.27 -1.38 8.24
N HIS A 71 -14.32 -1.46 9.18
CA HIS A 71 -14.53 -1.06 10.56
C HIS A 71 -14.79 0.44 10.72
N THR A 72 -13.99 1.26 10.04
CA THR A 72 -14.13 2.73 10.11
C THR A 72 -15.43 3.21 9.45
N ILE A 73 -15.81 2.66 8.30
CA ILE A 73 -17.12 2.96 7.67
C ILE A 73 -18.27 2.54 8.59
N LYS A 74 -18.19 1.37 9.22
CA LYS A 74 -19.21 0.91 10.19
C LYS A 74 -19.36 1.89 11.35
N ALA A 75 -18.24 2.38 11.90
CA ALA A 75 -18.27 3.35 12.99
C ALA A 75 -18.96 4.66 12.56
N VAL A 76 -18.66 5.15 11.36
CA VAL A 76 -19.33 6.34 10.78
C VAL A 76 -20.83 6.12 10.65
N MET A 77 -21.27 4.96 10.14
CA MET A 77 -22.69 4.64 10.00
C MET A 77 -23.39 4.58 11.37
N VAL A 78 -22.78 3.94 12.36
CA VAL A 78 -23.34 3.88 13.73
C VAL A 78 -23.47 5.29 14.32
N ALA A 79 -22.43 6.11 14.22
CA ALA A 79 -22.43 7.46 14.77
C ALA A 79 -23.47 8.40 14.13
N THR A 80 -23.81 8.17 12.86
CA THR A 80 -24.65 9.10 12.09
C THR A 80 -26.08 8.62 11.84
N MET A 81 -26.36 7.31 11.93
CA MET A 81 -27.64 6.75 11.48
C MET A 81 -28.42 5.98 12.54
N THR A 82 -27.85 5.61 13.69
CA THR A 82 -28.55 4.75 14.67
C THR A 82 -29.07 5.49 15.90
N GLY A 83 -28.65 6.73 16.14
CA GLY A 83 -29.07 7.55 17.29
C GLY A 83 -28.56 7.04 18.65
N ILE A 84 -27.54 6.18 18.65
CA ILE A 84 -26.95 5.54 19.84
C ILE A 84 -25.75 6.35 20.39
N LEU A 85 -25.28 7.34 19.62
CA LEU A 85 -24.30 8.36 20.00
C LEU A 85 -25.00 9.71 20.09
#